data_AF-A0A2U3HZE2-F1
#
_entry.id   AF-A0A2U3HZE2-F1
#
_cell.length_a   1.000
_cell.length_b   1.000
_cell.length_c   1.000
_cell.angle_alpha   90.00
_cell.angle_beta   90.00
_cell.angle_gamma   90.00
#
_symmetry.space_group_name_H-M   'P 1'
#
loop_
_entity.id
_entity.type
_entity.pdbx_description
1 polymer ?
#
loop_
_entity_poly.entity_id
_entity_poly.type
_entity_poly.pdbx_seq_one_letter_code
_entity_poly.pdbx_strand_id
1 'polypeptide(L)'
;MEPSANSGASVRHAAPTLHVRLSDADAIPFPTRTVERGDALYCMGEPLRSLYTVQSGCFKTVATYPSGDDDSAPHMQVTGFHFTNETLALDGVCTGRHESDAIALEPSIVRIMPVGILEPLCREYAAMQHELLAIMSAEIVRASRLALMLGTMPARERVAAFLLDFSERLDARDASTGDHANELILPMTRADIGSYLGLELETVSRTLSKLQREGAIGLNGRQVRIVDRTMLEHH
;
A
#
# COMPACT_ATOMS: atom_id res chain seq x y z
N MET A 1 -17.57 41.94 -14.46
CA MET A 1 -16.14 41.65 -14.19
C MET A 1 -16.12 40.77 -12.96
N GLU A 2 -16.38 39.48 -13.16
CA GLU A 2 -16.40 38.48 -12.09
C GLU A 2 -14.97 37.99 -11.84
N PRO A 3 -14.53 37.81 -10.57
CA PRO A 3 -13.27 37.16 -10.31
C PRO A 3 -13.43 35.64 -10.43
N SER A 4 -12.49 35.09 -11.19
CA SER A 4 -12.33 33.70 -11.58
C SER A 4 -12.28 32.74 -10.38
N ALA A 5 -12.88 31.57 -10.59
CA ALA A 5 -12.86 30.43 -9.68
C ALA A 5 -11.42 29.98 -9.38
N ASN A 6 -11.10 29.91 -8.08
CA ASN A 6 -9.84 29.37 -7.61
C ASN A 6 -9.85 27.85 -7.83
N SER A 7 -9.00 27.41 -8.76
CA SER A 7 -8.68 26.03 -9.08
C SER A 7 -8.32 25.26 -7.81
N GLY A 8 -9.08 24.20 -7.51
CA GLY A 8 -8.76 23.26 -6.45
C GLY A 8 -7.42 22.59 -6.72
N ALA A 9 -6.37 23.04 -6.04
CA ALA A 9 -5.11 22.35 -5.99
C ALA A 9 -5.34 21.03 -5.23
N SER A 10 -5.42 19.92 -5.97
CA SER A 10 -5.38 18.58 -5.38
C SER A 10 -4.04 18.42 -4.68
N VAL A 11 -4.06 18.51 -3.34
CA VAL A 11 -2.89 18.31 -2.50
C VAL A 11 -2.50 16.85 -2.63
N ARG A 12 -1.48 16.55 -3.44
CA ARG A 12 -0.88 15.23 -3.58
C ARG A 12 -0.33 14.80 -2.21
N HIS A 13 -1.03 13.93 -1.50
CA HIS A 13 -0.55 13.37 -0.24
C HIS A 13 0.27 12.12 -0.55
N ALA A 14 1.58 12.31 -0.79
CA ALA A 14 2.51 11.19 -0.76
C ALA A 14 2.36 10.49 0.60
N ALA A 15 2.25 9.16 0.58
CA ALA A 15 2.16 8.39 1.82
C ALA A 15 3.38 8.72 2.70
N PRO A 16 3.19 9.13 3.96
CA PRO A 16 4.31 9.40 4.84
C PRO A 16 5.15 8.12 4.96
N THR A 17 6.42 8.29 4.67
CA THR A 17 7.42 7.23 4.68
C THR A 17 8.21 7.35 5.97
N LEU A 18 8.62 6.21 6.56
CA LEU A 18 9.67 6.22 7.58
C LEU A 18 11.01 6.51 6.89
N HIS A 19 11.22 7.77 6.56
CA HIS A 19 12.51 8.25 6.15
C HIS A 19 13.25 8.59 7.42
N VAL A 20 14.04 7.65 7.94
CA VAL A 20 15.08 8.01 8.91
C VAL A 20 16.11 8.88 8.20
N ARG A 21 15.77 10.16 8.01
CA ARG A 21 16.70 11.24 7.65
C ARG A 21 17.09 11.88 8.96
N LEU A 22 17.95 11.17 9.67
CA LEU A 22 18.84 11.78 10.65
C LEU A 22 19.61 12.85 9.87
N SER A 23 19.70 14.07 10.40
CA SER A 23 20.47 15.17 9.79
C SER A 23 21.77 14.62 9.20
N ASP A 24 22.10 15.03 7.97
CA ASP A 24 23.06 14.46 6.99
C ASP A 24 24.45 13.97 7.49
N ALA A 25 24.74 14.01 8.79
CA ALA A 25 25.92 13.44 9.44
C ALA A 25 25.72 12.07 10.12
N ASP A 26 24.48 11.64 10.45
CA ASP A 26 24.25 10.49 11.35
C ASP A 26 23.29 9.42 10.81
N ALA A 27 23.38 9.02 9.53
CA ALA A 27 22.54 7.92 9.03
C ALA A 27 22.89 6.60 9.73
N ILE A 28 22.05 6.13 10.67
CA ILE A 28 22.21 4.80 11.28
C ILE A 28 22.05 3.75 10.18
N PRO A 29 23.11 2.99 9.83
CA PRO A 29 23.03 2.00 8.78
C PRO A 29 22.22 0.81 9.29
N PHE A 30 21.00 0.69 8.81
CA PHE A 30 20.17 -0.49 9.05
C PHE A 30 20.46 -1.57 8.02
N PRO A 31 20.63 -2.84 8.44
CA PRO A 31 20.88 -3.94 7.52
C PRO A 31 19.70 -4.13 6.58
N THR A 32 19.99 -4.68 5.41
CA THR A 32 18.99 -5.01 4.40
C THR A 32 18.75 -6.52 4.34
N ARG A 33 17.56 -6.90 3.88
CA ARG A 33 17.21 -8.30 3.59
C ARG A 33 16.52 -8.38 2.24
N THR A 34 16.97 -9.31 1.42
CA THR A 34 16.31 -9.71 0.17
C THR A 34 15.24 -10.76 0.49
N VAL A 35 14.10 -10.66 -0.19
CA VAL A 35 12.98 -11.60 -0.10
C VAL A 35 12.58 -11.98 -1.52
N GLU A 36 12.54 -13.29 -1.79
CA GLU A 36 12.14 -13.80 -3.09
C GLU A 36 10.62 -13.68 -3.28
N ARG A 37 10.18 -13.64 -4.53
CA ARG A 37 8.76 -13.59 -4.85
C ARG A 37 8.03 -14.81 -4.29
N GLY A 38 6.98 -14.56 -3.51
CA GLY A 38 6.15 -15.58 -2.88
C GLY A 38 6.57 -15.93 -1.45
N ASP A 39 7.76 -15.51 -1.02
CA ASP A 39 8.23 -15.75 0.34
C ASP A 39 7.64 -14.73 1.32
N ALA A 40 7.43 -15.20 2.56
CA ALA A 40 7.01 -14.35 3.66
C ALA A 40 8.21 -13.60 4.26
N LEU A 41 8.06 -12.28 4.41
CA LEU A 41 8.96 -11.42 5.18
C LEU A 41 8.85 -11.73 6.68
N TYR A 42 7.62 -11.92 7.15
CA TYR A 42 7.24 -12.35 8.49
C TYR A 42 5.87 -13.02 8.41
N CYS A 43 5.58 -13.86 9.40
CA CYS A 43 4.31 -14.58 9.49
C CYS A 43 3.46 -14.09 10.66
N MET A 44 2.15 -14.23 10.52
CA MET A 44 1.19 -13.93 11.59
C MET A 44 1.55 -14.70 12.87
N GLY A 45 1.45 -14.02 14.02
CA GLY A 45 1.72 -14.57 15.33
C GLY A 45 3.20 -14.60 15.72
N GLU A 46 4.14 -14.38 14.80
CA GLU A 46 5.56 -14.27 15.15
C GLU A 46 5.82 -13.02 16.03
N PRO A 47 6.78 -13.08 16.98
CA PRO A 47 7.13 -11.91 17.79
C PRO A 47 7.64 -10.75 16.92
N LEU A 48 7.15 -9.53 17.18
CA LEU A 48 7.63 -8.33 16.50
C LEU A 48 9.05 -8.00 16.96
N ARG A 49 10.04 -8.28 16.12
CA ARG A 49 11.46 -7.95 16.38
C ARG A 49 11.89 -6.67 15.66
N SER A 50 11.31 -6.40 14.51
CA SER A 50 11.73 -5.32 13.63
C SER A 50 10.56 -4.78 12.82
N LEU A 51 10.61 -3.47 12.56
CA LEU A 51 9.88 -2.84 11.47
C LEU A 51 10.70 -2.95 10.18
N TYR A 52 10.01 -2.94 9.04
CA TYR A 52 10.66 -3.08 7.74
C TYR A 52 10.23 -1.96 6.82
N THR A 53 11.18 -1.28 6.19
CA THR A 53 10.88 -0.30 5.13
C THR A 53 11.26 -0.89 3.79
N VAL A 54 10.33 -0.90 2.84
CA VAL A 54 10.57 -1.44 1.49
C VAL A 54 11.55 -0.52 0.76
N GLN A 55 12.71 -1.03 0.36
CA GLN A 55 13.65 -0.31 -0.49
C GLN A 55 13.32 -0.52 -1.96
N SER A 56 13.03 -1.76 -2.35
CA SER A 56 12.60 -2.12 -3.70
C SER A 56 11.61 -3.28 -3.64
N GLY A 57 10.76 -3.37 -4.65
CA GLY A 57 9.76 -4.42 -4.77
C GLY A 57 8.40 -4.04 -4.20
N CYS A 58 7.60 -5.05 -3.87
CA CYS A 58 6.23 -4.91 -3.42
C CYS A 58 5.82 -6.09 -2.53
N PHE A 59 5.07 -5.81 -1.48
CA PHE A 59 4.51 -6.80 -0.58
C PHE A 59 2.99 -6.69 -0.52
N LYS A 60 2.32 -7.80 -0.20
CA LYS A 60 0.95 -7.78 0.32
C LYS A 60 0.95 -8.19 1.79
N THR A 61 0.05 -7.61 2.57
CA THR A 61 -0.30 -8.10 3.91
C THR A 61 -1.58 -8.91 3.84
N VAL A 62 -1.61 -10.05 4.53
CA VAL A 62 -2.74 -10.98 4.53
C VAL A 62 -3.11 -11.30 5.97
N ALA A 63 -4.36 -11.04 6.33
CA ALA A 63 -4.93 -11.47 7.58
C ALA A 63 -5.62 -12.83 7.38
N THR A 64 -5.41 -13.73 8.33
CA THR A 64 -6.04 -15.05 8.35
C THR A 64 -6.99 -15.11 9.54
N TYR A 65 -8.24 -15.51 9.30
CA TYR A 65 -9.25 -15.67 10.35
C TYR A 65 -9.91 -17.04 10.26
N PRO A 66 -10.28 -17.64 11.40
CA PRO A 66 -10.92 -18.94 11.42
C PRO A 66 -12.23 -18.90 10.65
N SER A 67 -12.51 -19.96 9.91
CA SER A 67 -13.85 -20.15 9.37
C SER A 67 -14.82 -20.45 10.51
N GLY A 68 -16.09 -20.08 10.33
CA GLY A 68 -17.13 -20.35 11.34
C GLY A 68 -17.47 -21.85 11.47
N ASP A 69 -16.96 -22.67 10.56
CA ASP A 69 -17.07 -24.13 10.55
C ASP A 69 -15.68 -24.74 10.77
N ASP A 70 -15.56 -25.65 11.74
CA ASP A 70 -14.27 -26.18 12.26
C ASP A 70 -13.51 -27.02 11.21
N ASP A 71 -14.22 -27.46 10.15
CA ASP A 71 -13.68 -28.30 9.06
C ASP A 71 -13.39 -27.50 7.77
N SER A 72 -13.67 -26.19 7.76
CA SER A 72 -13.43 -25.32 6.61
C SER A 72 -12.05 -24.66 6.68
N ALA A 73 -11.41 -24.53 5.52
CA ALA A 73 -10.15 -23.80 5.41
C ALA A 73 -10.30 -22.37 5.95
N PRO A 74 -9.29 -21.84 6.66
CA PRO A 74 -9.37 -20.49 7.19
C PRO A 74 -9.51 -19.49 6.05
N HIS A 75 -10.25 -18.41 6.32
CA HIS A 75 -10.40 -17.35 5.35
C HIS A 75 -9.17 -16.45 5.38
N MET A 76 -8.70 -16.09 4.19
CA MET A 76 -7.57 -15.20 4.01
C MET A 76 -8.02 -13.94 3.28
N GLN A 77 -7.62 -12.79 3.80
CA GLN A 77 -7.99 -11.49 3.28
C GLN A 77 -6.75 -10.64 3.11
N VAL A 78 -6.51 -10.14 1.89
CA VAL A 78 -5.50 -9.12 1.67
C VAL A 78 -5.94 -7.84 2.37
N THR A 79 -5.13 -7.36 3.30
CA THR A 79 -5.40 -6.15 4.11
C THR A 79 -4.66 -4.93 3.60
N GLY A 80 -3.60 -5.13 2.81
CA GLY A 80 -2.82 -4.05 2.24
C GLY A 80 -1.87 -4.50 1.15
N PHE A 81 -1.50 -3.54 0.31
CA PHE A 81 -0.34 -3.63 -0.58
C PHE A 81 0.67 -2.60 -0.10
N HIS A 82 1.95 -2.97 -0.10
CA HIS A 82 3.03 -2.14 0.40
C HIS A 82 4.12 -1.98 -0.65
N PHE A 83 4.58 -0.76 -0.79
CA PHE A 83 5.41 -0.26 -1.89
C PHE A 83 6.72 0.32 -1.37
N THR A 84 7.68 0.60 -2.26
CA THR A 84 8.91 1.31 -1.89
C THR A 84 8.61 2.51 -1.01
N ASN A 85 9.44 2.70 0.00
CA ASN A 85 9.31 3.73 1.03
C ASN A 85 8.18 3.50 2.05
N GLU A 86 7.34 2.49 1.90
CA GLU A 86 6.33 2.19 2.92
C GLU A 86 6.87 1.25 3.99
N THR A 87 6.28 1.35 5.18
CA THR A 87 6.67 0.60 6.37
C THR A 87 5.70 -0.54 6.61
N LEU A 88 6.26 -1.71 6.91
CA LEU A 88 5.57 -2.95 7.26
C LEU A 88 5.74 -3.24 8.76
N ALA A 89 4.94 -4.17 9.27
CA ALA A 89 4.92 -4.64 10.66
C ALA A 89 4.43 -3.62 11.72
N LEU A 90 3.80 -2.52 11.29
CA LEU A 90 3.20 -1.53 12.20
C LEU A 90 2.02 -2.11 13.00
N ASP A 91 1.34 -3.11 12.42
CA ASP A 91 0.22 -3.84 13.02
C ASP A 91 0.61 -4.52 14.34
N GLY A 92 1.86 -4.96 14.48
CA GLY A 92 2.35 -5.63 15.68
C GLY A 92 2.88 -4.71 16.78
N VAL A 93 2.94 -3.39 16.57
CA VAL A 93 3.55 -2.47 17.55
C VAL A 93 2.80 -2.47 18.88
N CYS A 94 1.47 -2.62 18.83
CA CYS A 94 0.63 -2.65 20.03
C CYS A 94 0.70 -3.99 20.77
N THR A 95 0.67 -5.11 20.05
CA THR A 95 0.54 -6.46 20.62
C THR A 95 1.88 -7.17 20.82
N GLY A 96 2.96 -6.65 20.22
CA GLY A 96 4.28 -7.27 20.19
C GLY A 96 4.36 -8.49 19.27
N ARG A 97 3.36 -8.72 18.40
CA ARG A 97 3.30 -9.83 17.45
C ARG A 97 2.72 -9.38 16.12
N HIS A 98 3.14 -10.00 15.02
CA HIS A 98 2.57 -9.72 13.71
C HIS A 98 1.09 -10.16 13.66
N GLU A 99 0.19 -9.27 13.22
CA GLU A 99 -1.25 -9.56 13.07
C GLU A 99 -1.60 -10.05 11.66
N SER A 100 -0.61 -10.06 10.76
CA SER A 100 -0.74 -10.46 9.37
C SER A 100 0.54 -11.13 8.87
N ASP A 101 0.42 -11.89 7.79
CA ASP A 101 1.57 -12.31 6.98
C ASP A 101 1.95 -11.18 6.02
N ALA A 102 3.24 -10.93 5.81
CA ALA A 102 3.71 -10.05 4.74
C ALA A 102 4.44 -10.86 3.67
N ILE A 103 3.89 -10.91 2.45
CA ILE A 103 4.37 -11.78 1.37
C ILE A 103 4.86 -10.93 0.21
N ALA A 104 6.06 -11.22 -0.29
CA ALA A 104 6.64 -10.53 -1.44
C ALA A 104 5.89 -10.89 -2.74
N LEU A 105 5.44 -9.88 -3.49
CA LEU A 105 4.76 -10.06 -4.78
C LEU A 105 5.75 -10.11 -5.97
N GLU A 106 6.98 -9.68 -5.73
CA GLU A 106 8.12 -9.65 -6.64
C GLU A 106 9.43 -9.72 -5.83
N PRO A 107 10.60 -10.00 -6.46
CA PRO A 107 11.88 -9.93 -5.74
C PRO A 107 12.05 -8.57 -5.08
N SER A 108 12.22 -8.56 -3.76
CA SER A 108 12.11 -7.37 -2.94
C SER A 108 13.29 -7.21 -1.99
N ILE A 109 13.61 -5.97 -1.64
CA ILE A 109 14.64 -5.63 -0.65
C ILE A 109 13.99 -4.75 0.41
N VAL A 110 14.20 -5.08 1.67
CA VAL A 110 13.75 -4.27 2.81
C VAL A 110 14.94 -3.82 3.65
N ARG A 111 14.79 -2.68 4.31
CA ARG A 111 15.62 -2.24 5.42
C ARG A 111 15.02 -2.72 6.74
N ILE A 112 15.84 -3.23 7.65
CA ILE A 112 15.42 -3.79 8.92
C ILE A 112 15.72 -2.82 10.05
N MET A 113 14.68 -2.33 10.74
CA MET A 113 14.81 -1.50 11.93
C MET A 113 14.35 -2.30 13.16
N PRO A 114 15.25 -2.67 14.09
CA PRO A 114 14.86 -3.32 15.33
C PRO A 114 13.85 -2.47 16.13
N VAL A 115 12.79 -3.08 16.67
CA VAL A 115 11.78 -2.31 17.40
C VAL A 115 12.33 -1.76 18.73
N GLY A 116 13.29 -2.46 19.34
CA GLY A 116 13.89 -2.08 20.63
C GLY A 116 14.68 -0.77 20.61
N ILE A 117 15.05 -0.26 19.44
CA ILE A 117 15.71 1.05 19.29
C ILE A 117 14.73 2.18 18.99
N LEU A 118 13.46 1.88 18.72
CA LEU A 118 12.47 2.87 18.30
C LEU A 118 12.21 3.91 19.41
N GLU A 119 11.96 3.47 20.64
CA GLU A 119 11.74 4.39 21.76
C GLU A 119 12.97 5.25 22.08
N PRO A 120 14.20 4.69 22.20
CA PRO A 120 15.41 5.50 22.32
C PRO A 120 15.55 6.55 21.20
N LEU A 121 15.35 6.16 19.94
CA LEU A 121 15.45 7.08 18.81
C LEU A 121 14.39 8.18 18.84
N CYS A 122 13.15 7.87 19.19
CA CYS A 122 12.09 8.88 19.33
C CYS A 122 12.38 9.85 20.49
N ARG A 123 13.03 9.38 21.56
CA ARG A 123 13.43 10.22 22.70
C ARG A 123 14.59 11.15 22.36
N GLU A 124 15.53 10.67 21.55
CA GLU A 124 16.70 11.44 21.13
C GLU A 124 16.38 12.41 19.98
N TYR A 125 15.54 11.99 19.03
CA TYR A 125 15.22 12.73 17.82
C TYR A 125 13.72 12.99 17.70
N ALA A 126 13.28 14.21 18.03
CA ALA A 126 11.88 14.61 17.92
C ALA A 126 11.31 14.46 16.49
N ALA A 127 12.15 14.61 15.46
CA ALA A 127 11.78 14.37 14.07
C ALA A 127 11.32 12.92 13.82
N MET A 128 12.02 11.94 14.41
CA MET A 128 11.66 10.52 14.31
C MET A 128 10.29 10.24 14.94
N GLN A 129 10.03 10.83 16.11
CA GLN A 129 8.73 10.71 16.77
C GLN A 129 7.61 11.29 15.89
N HIS A 130 7.82 12.46 15.29
CA HIS A 130 6.83 13.10 14.43
C HIS A 130 6.54 12.26 13.18
N GLU A 131 7.58 11.72 12.55
CA GLU A 131 7.43 10.83 11.39
C GLU A 131 6.68 9.55 11.73
N LEU A 132 7.02 8.89 12.84
CA LEU A 132 6.32 7.69 13.30
C LEU A 132 4.82 7.97 13.50
N LEU A 133 4.47 9.08 14.14
CA LEU A 133 3.08 9.49 14.33
C LEU A 133 2.38 9.78 12.99
N ALA A 134 3.07 10.44 12.05
CA ALA A 134 2.53 10.71 10.71
C ALA A 134 2.24 9.43 9.94
N ILE A 135 3.13 8.43 10.03
CA ILE A 135 2.95 7.10 9.41
C ILE A 135 1.75 6.38 10.01
N MET A 136 1.66 6.30 11.33
CA MET A 136 0.53 5.65 12.01
C MET A 136 -0.80 6.36 11.66
N SER A 137 -0.80 7.69 11.63
CA SER A 137 -1.97 8.48 11.22
C SER A 137 -2.39 8.17 9.78
N ALA A 138 -1.44 8.07 8.85
CA ALA A 138 -1.75 7.72 7.46
C ALA A 138 -2.30 6.31 7.30
N GLU A 139 -1.79 5.32 8.05
CA GLU A 139 -2.37 3.97 8.04
C GLU A 139 -3.80 3.95 8.60
N ILE A 140 -4.10 4.73 9.64
CA ILE A 140 -5.47 4.88 10.16
C ILE A 140 -6.40 5.48 9.09
N VAL A 141 -5.95 6.53 8.40
CA VAL A 141 -6.71 7.17 7.32
C VAL A 141 -6.92 6.18 6.17
N ARG A 142 -5.89 5.42 5.79
CA ARG A 142 -5.97 4.41 4.72
C ARG A 142 -6.98 3.31 5.07
N ALA A 143 -6.90 2.74 6.28
CA ALA A 143 -7.84 1.74 6.76
C ALA A 143 -9.29 2.27 6.77
N SER A 144 -9.47 3.53 7.20
CA SER A 144 -10.79 4.19 7.22
C SER A 144 -11.35 4.40 5.81
N ARG A 145 -10.51 4.80 4.84
CA ARG A 145 -10.88 4.94 3.43
C ARG A 145 -11.25 3.59 2.81
N LEU A 146 -10.49 2.53 3.12
CA LEU A 146 -10.80 1.18 2.67
C LEU A 146 -12.15 0.72 3.23
N ALA A 147 -12.42 0.92 4.53
CA ALA A 147 -13.70 0.58 5.13
C ALA A 147 -14.89 1.30 4.45
N LEU A 148 -14.74 2.60 4.16
CA LEU A 148 -15.75 3.36 3.42
C LEU A 148 -15.95 2.79 2.01
N MET A 149 -14.87 2.58 1.25
CA MET A 149 -14.89 2.00 -0.09
C MET A 149 -15.62 0.65 -0.11
N LEU A 150 -15.32 -0.24 0.85
CA LEU A 150 -15.95 -1.56 0.95
C LEU A 150 -17.43 -1.46 1.38
N GLY A 151 -17.81 -0.45 2.16
CA GLY A 151 -19.17 -0.26 2.66
C GLY A 151 -20.11 0.45 1.69
N THR A 152 -19.60 1.33 0.82
CA THR A 152 -20.46 2.24 0.03
C THR A 152 -20.27 2.14 -1.47
N MET A 153 -19.09 1.80 -1.97
CA MET A 153 -18.81 1.83 -3.41
C MET A 153 -19.22 0.51 -4.08
N PRO A 154 -19.87 0.51 -5.26
CA PRO A 154 -20.01 -0.66 -6.10
C PRO A 154 -18.67 -1.12 -6.68
N ALA A 155 -18.63 -2.36 -7.18
CA ALA A 155 -17.41 -3.01 -7.65
C ALA A 155 -16.59 -2.20 -8.67
N ARG A 156 -17.26 -1.45 -9.54
CA ARG A 156 -16.60 -0.61 -10.55
C ARG A 156 -15.79 0.51 -9.91
N GLU A 157 -16.43 1.27 -9.03
CA GLU A 157 -15.83 2.40 -8.31
C GLU A 157 -14.66 1.92 -7.44
N ARG A 158 -14.79 0.78 -6.77
CA ARG A 158 -13.68 0.17 -6.00
C ARG A 158 -12.44 -0.09 -6.86
N VAL A 159 -12.64 -0.68 -8.04
CA VAL A 159 -11.51 -0.97 -8.96
C VAL A 159 -10.92 0.33 -9.50
N ALA A 160 -11.73 1.33 -9.85
CA ALA A 160 -11.25 2.63 -10.30
C ALA A 160 -10.43 3.33 -9.20
N ALA A 161 -10.98 3.43 -7.98
CA ALA A 161 -10.32 4.01 -6.82
C ALA A 161 -9.01 3.27 -6.46
N PHE A 162 -8.98 1.94 -6.57
CA PHE A 162 -7.76 1.16 -6.41
C PHE A 162 -6.67 1.53 -7.42
N LEU A 163 -7.02 1.68 -8.71
CA LEU A 163 -6.05 2.07 -9.74
C LEU A 163 -5.53 3.50 -9.53
N LEU A 164 -6.38 4.41 -9.07
CA LEU A 164 -6.00 5.79 -8.73
C LEU A 164 -5.06 5.83 -7.52
N ASP A 165 -5.39 5.13 -6.42
CA ASP A 165 -4.52 5.01 -5.24
C ASP A 165 -3.15 4.40 -5.61
N PHE A 166 -3.16 3.35 -6.43
CA PHE A 166 -1.94 2.71 -6.91
C PHE A 166 -1.07 3.66 -7.75
N SER A 167 -1.69 4.41 -8.68
CA SER A 167 -1.01 5.43 -9.50
C SER A 167 -0.40 6.53 -8.62
N GLU A 168 -1.15 7.07 -7.67
CA GLU A 168 -0.67 8.14 -6.78
C GLU A 168 0.50 7.70 -5.91
N ARG A 169 0.49 6.45 -5.44
CA ARG A 169 1.56 5.88 -4.64
C ARG A 169 2.80 5.53 -5.46
N LEU A 170 2.68 5.33 -6.77
CA LEU A 170 3.82 5.24 -7.69
C LEU A 170 4.39 6.63 -8.02
N ASP A 171 3.55 7.63 -8.28
CA ASP A 171 3.97 9.02 -8.55
C ASP A 171 4.81 9.61 -7.41
N ALA A 172 4.43 9.31 -6.18
CA ALA A 172 5.17 9.72 -5.00
C ALA A 172 6.61 9.18 -4.96
N ARG A 173 6.93 8.14 -5.76
CA ARG A 173 8.29 7.59 -5.91
C ARG A 173 9.13 8.38 -6.90
N ASP A 174 8.55 8.89 -7.99
CA ASP A 174 9.24 9.49 -9.13
C ASP A 174 8.86 10.98 -9.32
N ALA A 175 9.31 11.84 -8.40
CA ALA A 175 9.12 13.29 -8.48
C ALA A 175 9.78 13.97 -9.70
N SER A 176 10.50 13.21 -10.54
CA SER A 176 11.31 13.71 -11.66
C SER A 176 10.75 13.46 -13.07
N THR A 177 9.63 12.75 -13.23
CA THR A 177 9.16 12.34 -14.57
C THR A 177 7.64 12.41 -14.70
N GLY A 178 7.15 13.56 -15.17
CA GLY A 178 5.72 13.87 -15.27
C GLY A 178 4.91 13.06 -16.30
N ASP A 179 5.50 12.08 -16.98
CA ASP A 179 4.86 11.31 -18.07
C ASP A 179 4.67 9.81 -17.74
N HIS A 180 5.30 9.29 -16.68
CA HIS A 180 5.20 7.87 -16.26
C HIS A 180 4.06 7.59 -15.28
N ALA A 181 3.39 8.63 -14.78
CA ALA A 181 2.34 8.56 -13.76
C ALA A 181 1.13 7.68 -14.13
N ASN A 182 0.95 7.50 -15.44
CA ASN A 182 -0.19 6.80 -15.99
C ASN A 182 0.12 5.32 -16.30
N GLU A 183 1.37 4.85 -16.26
CA GLU A 183 1.70 3.45 -16.53
C GLU A 183 1.93 2.66 -15.24
N LEU A 184 1.06 1.69 -15.02
CA LEU A 184 1.03 0.87 -13.81
C LEU A 184 1.39 -0.57 -14.20
N ILE A 185 2.42 -1.13 -13.58
CA ILE A 185 2.67 -2.56 -13.60
C ILE A 185 2.12 -3.12 -12.29
N LEU A 186 1.05 -3.92 -12.36
CA LEU A 186 0.43 -4.51 -11.17
C LEU A 186 1.18 -5.79 -10.79
N PRO A 187 1.98 -5.82 -9.70
CA PRO A 187 2.70 -7.04 -9.29
C PRO A 187 1.75 -8.09 -8.71
N MET A 188 0.62 -7.64 -8.15
CA MET A 188 -0.44 -8.47 -7.60
C MET A 188 -1.30 -9.14 -8.68
N THR A 189 -1.94 -10.25 -8.33
CA THR A 189 -2.89 -10.95 -9.20
C THR A 189 -4.30 -10.34 -9.13
N ARG A 190 -5.19 -10.75 -10.05
CA ARG A 190 -6.61 -10.36 -9.98
C ARG A 190 -7.31 -10.93 -8.74
N ALA A 191 -6.88 -12.09 -8.26
CA ALA A 191 -7.36 -12.68 -7.02
C ALA A 191 -6.93 -11.87 -5.79
N ASP A 192 -5.68 -11.37 -5.78
CA ASP A 192 -5.21 -10.49 -4.69
C ASP A 192 -5.99 -9.18 -4.66
N ILE A 193 -6.23 -8.56 -5.83
CA ILE A 193 -7.06 -7.35 -5.95
C ILE A 193 -8.49 -7.64 -5.52
N GLY A 194 -9.03 -8.79 -5.95
CA GLY A 194 -10.37 -9.24 -5.57
C GLY A 194 -10.51 -9.37 -4.06
N SER A 195 -9.59 -10.11 -3.44
CA SER A 195 -9.50 -10.22 -1.99
C SER A 195 -9.49 -8.83 -1.35
N TYR A 196 -8.52 -7.97 -1.68
CA TYR A 196 -8.42 -6.61 -1.11
C TYR A 196 -9.69 -5.76 -1.23
N LEU A 197 -10.42 -5.87 -2.34
CA LEU A 197 -11.63 -5.08 -2.62
C LEU A 197 -12.96 -5.75 -2.21
N GLY A 198 -12.89 -6.97 -1.65
CA GLY A 198 -14.08 -7.77 -1.35
C GLY A 198 -14.87 -8.14 -2.61
N LEU A 199 -14.16 -8.51 -3.68
CA LEU A 199 -14.71 -8.88 -5.00
C LEU A 199 -14.15 -10.22 -5.46
N GLU A 200 -14.94 -10.96 -6.24
CA GLU A 200 -14.42 -12.11 -6.99
C GLU A 200 -13.45 -11.69 -8.09
N LEU A 201 -12.45 -12.54 -8.39
CA LEU A 201 -11.43 -12.26 -9.40
C LEU A 201 -12.03 -12.02 -10.79
N GLU A 202 -13.14 -12.69 -11.12
CA GLU A 202 -13.86 -12.54 -12.38
C GLU A 202 -14.53 -11.18 -12.43
N THR A 203 -15.02 -10.68 -11.29
CA THR A 203 -15.62 -9.33 -11.20
C THR A 203 -14.57 -8.26 -11.40
N VAL A 204 -13.37 -8.41 -10.81
CA VAL A 204 -12.23 -7.51 -11.08
C VAL A 204 -11.89 -7.54 -12.57
N SER A 205 -11.75 -8.73 -13.15
CA SER A 205 -11.37 -8.90 -14.56
C SER A 205 -12.40 -8.31 -15.52
N ARG A 206 -13.70 -8.52 -15.27
CA ARG A 206 -14.80 -7.93 -16.06
C ARG A 206 -14.82 -6.41 -15.94
N THR A 207 -14.62 -5.88 -14.74
CA THR A 207 -14.60 -4.43 -14.50
C THR A 207 -13.46 -3.75 -15.25
N LEU A 208 -12.24 -4.31 -15.18
CA LEU A 208 -11.09 -3.79 -15.93
C LEU A 208 -11.33 -3.82 -17.44
N SER A 209 -11.89 -4.92 -17.95
CA SER A 209 -12.24 -5.04 -19.38
C SER A 209 -13.31 -4.02 -19.79
N LYS A 210 -14.23 -3.67 -18.89
CA LYS A 210 -15.24 -2.64 -19.14
C LYS A 210 -14.62 -1.24 -19.18
N LEU A 211 -13.78 -0.89 -18.20
CA LEU A 211 -13.04 0.37 -18.17
C LEU A 211 -12.15 0.53 -19.42
N GLN A 212 -11.56 -0.56 -19.91
CA GLN A 212 -10.79 -0.55 -21.15
C GLN A 212 -11.66 -0.24 -22.38
N ARG A 213 -12.82 -0.90 -22.51
CA ARG A 213 -13.75 -0.66 -23.64
C ARG A 213 -14.29 0.75 -23.69
N GLU A 214 -14.41 1.40 -22.53
CA GLU A 214 -14.86 2.79 -22.41
C GLU A 214 -13.73 3.80 -22.61
N GLY A 215 -12.49 3.34 -22.75
CA GLY A 215 -11.33 4.21 -22.97
C GLY A 215 -10.80 4.89 -21.71
N ALA A 216 -11.25 4.49 -20.51
CA ALA A 216 -10.72 5.01 -19.25
C ALA A 216 -9.30 4.48 -18.98
N ILE A 217 -9.01 3.24 -19.39
CA ILE A 217 -7.70 2.61 -19.25
C ILE A 217 -7.26 1.87 -20.53
N GLY A 218 -5.96 1.73 -20.72
CA GLY A 218 -5.35 0.69 -21.55
C GLY A 218 -5.00 -0.52 -20.68
N LEU A 219 -5.17 -1.73 -21.20
CA LEU A 219 -4.90 -2.96 -20.46
C LEU A 219 -4.15 -3.97 -21.34
N ASN A 220 -2.98 -4.41 -20.87
CA ASN A 220 -2.20 -5.49 -21.48
C ASN A 220 -1.63 -6.41 -20.39
N GLY A 221 -2.34 -7.50 -20.10
CA GLY A 221 -1.96 -8.42 -19.01
C GLY A 221 -1.96 -7.73 -17.64
N ARG A 222 -0.76 -7.49 -17.10
CA ARG A 222 -0.53 -6.78 -15.83
C ARG A 222 -0.26 -5.29 -15.99
N GLN A 223 0.04 -4.84 -17.21
CA GLN A 223 0.25 -3.42 -17.51
C GLN A 223 -1.12 -2.75 -17.65
N VAL A 224 -1.34 -1.70 -16.88
CA VAL A 224 -2.50 -0.83 -16.95
C VAL A 224 -2.01 0.57 -17.26
N ARG A 225 -2.60 1.23 -18.26
CA ARG A 225 -2.34 2.63 -18.54
C ARG A 225 -3.58 3.44 -18.22
N ILE A 226 -3.52 4.43 -17.32
CA ILE A 226 -4.62 5.37 -17.12
C ILE A 226 -4.68 6.28 -18.34
N VAL A 227 -5.78 6.24 -19.08
CA VAL A 227 -5.98 7.03 -20.31
C VAL A 227 -6.77 8.29 -19.98
N ASP A 228 -7.79 8.15 -19.14
CA ASP A 228 -8.63 9.26 -18.70
C ASP A 228 -8.88 9.12 -17.20
N ARG A 229 -8.17 9.94 -16.41
CA ARG A 229 -8.29 9.99 -14.95
C ARG A 229 -9.65 10.53 -14.52
N THR A 230 -10.19 11.52 -15.23
CA THR A 230 -11.50 12.12 -14.95
C THR A 230 -12.62 11.08 -15.03
N MET A 231 -12.55 10.19 -16.02
CA MET A 231 -13.49 9.05 -16.14
C MET A 231 -13.36 8.05 -14.99
N LEU A 232 -12.20 7.91 -14.35
CA LEU A 232 -12.05 7.06 -13.17
C LEU A 232 -12.56 7.75 -11.89
N GLU A 233 -12.50 9.08 -11.82
CA GLU A 233 -12.91 9.88 -10.65
C GLU A 233 -14.43 10.19 -10.61
N HIS A 234 -15.11 10.24 -11.75
CA HIS A 234 -16.53 10.62 -11.86
C HIS A 234 -17.51 9.43 -11.80
N HIS A 235 -17.12 8.36 -11.13
CA HIS A 235 -17.98 7.21 -10.88
C HIS A 235 -18.04 6.97 -9.38
#